data_AF-A0A2H9VNK6-F1
#
_entry.id   AF-A0A2H9VNK6-F1
#
_cell.length_a   1.000
_cell.length_b   1.000
_cell.length_c   1.000
_cell.angle_alpha   90.00
_cell.angle_beta   90.00
_cell.angle_gamma   90.00
#
_symmetry.space_group_name_H-M   'P 1'
#
loop_
_entity.id
_entity.type
_entity.pdbx_description
1 polymer ?
#
loop_
_entity_poly.entity_id
_entity_poly.type
_entity_poly.pdbx_seq_one_letter_code
_entity_poly.pdbx_strand_id
1 'polypeptide(L)'
;MHLNKKITVISALLLAVVVLASMTLQQPQRPADPPVTNLKVLPKKLTFRQVDHIMDDWSASLGVRCNFCHVRDNAANKWDYASDAKPEKEMARHMYKMMVSINKKYFKAGDKDSLGMVKLTSVNCNTCHNGKAKLELTIPKRQGFGPPPGGAPGARPQGAPPAGGAPAGAPPAGAPRQG
;
A
#
# COMPACT_ATOMS: atom_id res chain seq x y z
N MET A 1 -47.39 50.17 -30.23
CA MET A 1 -45.93 49.96 -30.38
C MET A 1 -45.69 48.55 -30.93
N HIS A 2 -45.41 48.42 -32.23
CA HIS A 2 -44.98 47.13 -32.79
C HIS A 2 -43.47 46.99 -32.60
N LEU A 3 -43.06 46.27 -31.56
CA LEU A 3 -41.65 45.99 -31.31
C LEU A 3 -41.09 45.14 -32.44
N ASN A 4 -39.96 45.56 -33.02
CA ASN A 4 -39.36 44.89 -34.16
C ASN A 4 -38.92 43.48 -33.76
N LYS A 5 -39.46 42.46 -34.41
CA LYS A 5 -39.28 41.02 -34.08
C LYS A 5 -37.80 40.62 -33.95
N LYS A 6 -36.90 41.35 -34.64
CA LYS A 6 -35.44 41.15 -34.54
C LYS A 6 -34.86 41.66 -33.22
N ILE A 7 -35.36 42.78 -32.70
CA ILE A 7 -34.90 43.39 -31.44
C ILE A 7 -35.33 42.54 -30.24
N THR A 8 -36.53 41.97 -30.26
CA THR A 8 -36.98 41.04 -29.21
C THR A 8 -36.12 39.78 -29.15
N VAL A 9 -35.81 39.18 -30.30
CA VAL A 9 -34.95 37.98 -30.36
C VAL A 9 -33.54 38.27 -29.88
N ILE A 10 -32.94 39.40 -30.28
CA ILE A 10 -31.59 39.78 -29.83
C ILE A 10 -31.56 40.04 -28.32
N SER A 11 -32.57 40.73 -27.78
CA SER A 11 -32.62 40.99 -26.33
C SER A 11 -32.81 39.71 -25.51
N ALA A 12 -33.61 38.76 -26.01
CA ALA A 12 -33.83 37.46 -25.36
C ALA A 12 -32.57 36.59 -25.37
N LEU A 13 -31.81 36.61 -26.48
CA LEU A 13 -30.52 35.93 -26.57
C LEU A 13 -29.47 36.53 -25.63
N LEU A 14 -29.39 37.86 -25.56
CA LEU A 14 -28.51 38.55 -24.62
C LEU A 14 -28.87 38.24 -23.16
N LEU A 15 -30.16 38.24 -22.82
CA LEU A 15 -30.60 37.86 -21.47
C LEU A 15 -30.25 36.41 -21.14
N ALA A 16 -30.43 35.48 -22.08
CA ALA A 16 -30.12 34.07 -21.88
C ALA A 16 -28.62 33.85 -21.62
N VAL A 17 -27.74 34.56 -22.34
CA VAL A 17 -26.28 34.50 -22.14
C VAL A 17 -25.88 35.03 -20.76
N VAL A 18 -26.50 36.11 -20.29
CA VAL A 18 -26.24 36.69 -18.96
C VAL A 18 -26.69 35.76 -17.83
N VAL A 19 -27.83 35.08 -17.98
CA VAL A 19 -28.34 34.11 -16.99
C VAL A 19 -27.45 32.86 -16.95
N LEU A 20 -27.01 32.34 -18.10
CA LEU A 20 -26.09 31.20 -18.19
C LEU A 20 -24.72 31.53 -17.56
N ALA A 21 -24.21 32.75 -17.74
CA ALA A 21 -22.94 33.18 -17.13
C ALA A 21 -23.03 33.34 -15.60
N SER A 22 -24.22 33.60 -15.04
CA SER A 22 -24.40 33.79 -13.60
C SER A 22 -24.40 32.48 -12.79
N MET A 23 -24.60 31.33 -13.46
CA MET A 23 -24.63 30.01 -12.81
C MET A 23 -23.24 29.40 -12.57
N THR A 24 -22.16 29.96 -13.13
CA THR A 24 -20.80 29.41 -13.01
C THR A 24 -20.02 29.94 -11.80
N LEU A 25 -20.49 31.02 -11.16
CA LEU A 25 -19.79 31.68 -10.05
C LEU A 25 -20.19 31.17 -8.66
N GLN A 26 -21.23 30.34 -8.57
CA GLN A 26 -21.72 29.77 -7.32
C GLN A 26 -21.13 28.38 -7.04
N GLN A 27 -19.81 28.23 -7.07
CA GLN A 27 -19.19 27.06 -6.43
C GLN A 27 -19.02 27.37 -4.94
N PRO A 28 -19.69 26.63 -4.03
CA PRO A 28 -19.46 26.78 -2.60
C PRO A 28 -17.97 26.58 -2.34
N GLN A 29 -17.32 27.62 -1.81
CA GLN A 29 -15.92 27.55 -1.38
C GLN A 29 -15.85 26.48 -0.28
N ARG A 30 -15.36 25.29 -0.63
CA ARG A 30 -15.14 24.22 0.35
C ARG A 30 -14.12 24.73 1.37
N PRO A 31 -14.26 24.40 2.66
CA PRO A 31 -13.24 24.71 3.66
C PRO A 31 -11.87 24.25 3.15
N ALA A 32 -10.84 25.07 3.38
CA ALA A 32 -9.50 24.72 2.98
C ALA A 32 -9.10 23.36 3.60
N ASP A 33 -8.56 22.48 2.78
CA ASP A 33 -8.07 21.17 3.21
C ASP A 33 -7.02 21.35 4.34
N PRO A 34 -7.04 20.51 5.40
CA PRO A 34 -6.07 20.61 6.46
C PRO A 34 -4.65 20.33 5.93
N PRO A 35 -3.62 21.01 6.44
CA PRO A 35 -2.26 20.82 5.97
C PRO A 35 -1.77 19.40 6.25
N VAL A 36 -1.16 18.77 5.24
CA VAL A 36 -0.53 17.46 5.42
C VAL A 36 0.89 17.66 5.96
N THR A 37 1.17 17.06 7.12
CA THR A 37 2.48 17.16 7.77
C THR A 37 3.06 15.77 8.05
N ASN A 38 4.36 15.71 8.38
CA ASN A 38 5.09 14.48 8.68
C ASN A 38 5.05 13.38 7.57
N LEU A 39 5.05 13.79 6.31
CA LEU A 39 5.26 12.91 5.17
C LEU A 39 6.75 12.55 5.04
N LYS A 40 7.12 11.32 5.45
CA LYS A 40 8.49 10.80 5.38
C LYS A 40 8.75 9.92 4.15
N VAL A 41 7.72 9.26 3.60
CA VAL A 41 7.85 8.30 2.48
C VAL A 41 7.03 8.66 1.25
N LEU A 42 5.96 9.44 1.42
CA LEU A 42 5.18 9.99 0.32
C LEU A 42 5.76 11.35 -0.12
N PRO A 43 5.58 11.75 -1.39
CA PRO A 43 6.00 13.06 -1.87
C PRO A 43 5.40 14.21 -1.03
N LYS A 44 6.24 15.19 -0.67
CA LYS A 44 5.85 16.32 0.19
C LYS A 44 4.86 17.31 -0.46
N LYS A 45 4.68 17.24 -1.78
CA LYS A 45 3.82 18.16 -2.55
C LYS A 45 2.38 17.67 -2.70
N LEU A 46 2.02 16.52 -2.11
CA LEU A 46 0.66 15.99 -2.21
C LEU A 46 -0.33 16.84 -1.41
N THR A 47 -1.54 17.00 -1.94
CA THR A 47 -2.66 17.61 -1.23
C THR A 47 -3.23 16.65 -0.18
N PHE A 48 -4.02 17.17 0.76
CA PHE A 48 -4.72 16.35 1.74
C PHE A 48 -5.53 15.24 1.09
N ARG A 49 -6.38 15.60 0.12
CA ARG A 49 -7.22 14.64 -0.60
C ARG A 49 -6.42 13.54 -1.31
N GLN A 50 -5.24 13.87 -1.86
CA GLN A 50 -4.39 12.85 -2.50
C GLN A 50 -3.81 11.89 -1.47
N VAL A 51 -3.40 12.39 -0.30
CA VAL A 51 -2.90 11.54 0.78
C VAL A 51 -4.03 10.70 1.39
N ASP A 52 -5.20 11.28 1.59
CA ASP A 52 -6.40 10.61 2.09
C ASP A 52 -6.78 9.41 1.20
N HIS A 53 -6.81 9.59 -0.11
CA HIS A 53 -7.05 8.49 -1.06
C HIS A 53 -5.99 7.37 -0.95
N ILE A 54 -4.70 7.72 -0.81
CA ILE A 54 -3.64 6.73 -0.62
C ILE A 54 -3.85 5.96 0.70
N MET A 55 -4.29 6.64 1.76
CA MET A 55 -4.57 6.00 3.05
C MET A 55 -5.77 5.07 2.97
N ASP A 56 -6.82 5.42 2.21
CA ASP A 56 -7.96 4.54 1.94
C ASP A 56 -7.50 3.25 1.24
N ASP A 57 -6.65 3.35 0.21
CA ASP A 57 -6.09 2.20 -0.51
C ASP A 57 -5.29 1.28 0.43
N TRP A 58 -4.51 1.87 1.34
CA TRP A 58 -3.75 1.10 2.34
C TRP A 58 -4.69 0.45 3.35
N SER A 59 -5.68 1.19 3.85
CA SER A 59 -6.67 0.69 4.81
C SER A 59 -7.44 -0.50 4.25
N ALA A 60 -7.87 -0.42 2.99
CA ALA A 60 -8.54 -1.51 2.28
C ALA A 60 -7.62 -2.71 2.08
N SER A 61 -6.38 -2.49 1.62
CA SER A 61 -5.39 -3.55 1.39
C SER A 61 -5.04 -4.33 2.66
N LEU A 62 -5.02 -3.66 3.82
CA LEU A 62 -4.73 -4.26 5.12
C LEU A 62 -5.98 -4.73 5.86
N GLY A 63 -7.19 -4.39 5.40
CA GLY A 63 -8.45 -4.71 6.07
C GLY A 63 -8.60 -4.04 7.44
N VAL A 64 -8.09 -2.81 7.57
CA VAL A 64 -8.11 -2.03 8.83
C VAL A 64 -8.88 -0.72 8.64
N ARG A 65 -8.93 0.10 9.69
CA ARG A 65 -9.44 1.48 9.68
C ARG A 65 -8.35 2.46 10.12
N CYS A 66 -8.58 3.76 9.95
CA CYS A 66 -7.59 4.82 10.18
C CYS A 66 -6.96 4.77 11.58
N ASN A 67 -7.73 4.43 12.61
CA ASN A 67 -7.25 4.30 14.00
C ASN A 67 -6.24 3.15 14.21
N PHE A 68 -6.07 2.26 13.22
CA PHE A 68 -5.04 1.23 13.26
C PHE A 68 -3.63 1.85 13.17
N CYS A 69 -3.44 2.90 12.37
CA CYS A 69 -2.15 3.57 12.23
C CYS A 69 -2.12 4.97 12.82
N HIS A 70 -3.24 5.67 12.85
CA HIS A 70 -3.32 7.06 13.29
C HIS A 70 -3.91 7.20 14.69
N VAL A 71 -3.48 8.26 15.39
CA VAL A 71 -4.00 8.63 16.70
C VAL A 71 -5.25 9.47 16.53
N ARG A 72 -6.27 9.21 17.34
CA ARG A 72 -7.45 10.06 17.46
C ARG A 72 -7.45 10.69 18.86
N ASP A 73 -7.47 12.01 18.90
CA ASP A 73 -7.78 12.74 20.11
C ASP A 73 -9.31 12.71 20.32
N ASN A 74 -9.75 11.90 21.27
CA ASN A 74 -11.16 11.75 21.58
C ASN A 74 -11.73 12.96 22.32
N ALA A 75 -10.91 13.70 23.08
CA ALA A 75 -11.35 14.88 23.82
C ALA A 75 -11.59 16.06 22.87
N ALA A 76 -10.68 16.27 21.91
CA ALA A 76 -10.83 17.30 20.88
C ALA A 76 -11.72 16.86 19.70
N ASN A 77 -12.15 15.59 19.66
CA ASN A 77 -12.84 14.96 18.54
C ASN A 77 -12.12 15.18 17.19
N LYS A 78 -10.78 15.05 17.20
CA LYS A 78 -9.91 15.31 16.05
C LYS A 78 -8.90 14.19 15.85
N TRP A 79 -8.45 14.02 14.62
CA TRP A 79 -7.37 13.10 14.29
C TRP A 79 -6.03 13.80 14.40
N ASP A 80 -5.06 13.13 15.00
CA ASP A 80 -3.65 13.49 14.91
C ASP A 80 -2.97 12.58 13.89
N TYR A 81 -3.16 12.92 12.62
CA TYR A 81 -2.55 12.18 11.50
C TYR A 81 -1.03 12.29 11.49
N ALA A 82 -0.46 13.33 12.10
CA ALA A 82 0.97 13.60 12.09
C ALA A 82 1.71 12.75 13.13
N SER A 83 1.11 12.43 14.27
CA SER A 83 1.72 11.64 15.34
C SER A 83 2.25 10.28 14.88
N ASP A 84 3.44 9.93 15.38
CA ASP A 84 4.09 8.63 15.22
C ASP A 84 3.96 7.77 16.50
N ALA A 85 3.03 8.10 17.41
CA ALA A 85 2.87 7.37 18.67
C ALA A 85 2.43 5.89 18.50
N LYS A 86 1.91 5.54 17.32
CA LYS A 86 1.52 4.17 16.98
C LYS A 86 2.61 3.47 16.16
N PRO A 87 3.16 2.33 16.61
CA PRO A 87 4.23 1.62 15.90
C PRO A 87 3.80 1.12 14.51
N GLU A 88 2.50 0.87 14.30
CA GLU A 88 1.96 0.43 13.01
C GLU A 88 2.25 1.43 11.89
N LYS A 89 2.28 2.74 12.21
CA LYS A 89 2.58 3.78 11.22
C LYS A 89 4.01 3.69 10.71
N GLU A 90 4.98 3.46 11.61
CA GLU A 90 6.37 3.31 11.20
C GLU A 90 6.58 2.01 10.41
N MET A 91 5.92 0.92 10.82
CA MET A 91 5.91 -0.32 10.04
C MET A 91 5.34 -0.11 8.63
N ALA A 92 4.23 0.61 8.49
CA ALA A 92 3.65 0.94 7.19
C ALA A 92 4.63 1.73 6.31
N ARG A 93 5.41 2.66 6.88
CA ARG A 93 6.47 3.37 6.15
C ARG A 93 7.56 2.42 5.64
N HIS A 94 7.98 1.45 6.46
CA HIS A 94 8.95 0.43 6.03
C HIS A 94 8.39 -0.45 4.90
N MET A 95 7.15 -0.92 5.03
CA MET A 95 6.51 -1.74 4.00
C MET A 95 6.35 -0.98 2.69
N TYR A 96 5.97 0.30 2.74
CA TYR A 96 5.88 1.13 1.54
C TYR A 96 7.23 1.30 0.83
N LYS A 97 8.31 1.56 1.58
CA LYS A 97 9.68 1.63 0.99
C LYS A 97 10.08 0.31 0.32
N MET A 98 9.80 -0.82 0.97
CA MET A 98 10.05 -2.15 0.42
C MET A 98 9.29 -2.37 -0.89
N MET A 99 7.98 -2.10 -0.89
CA MET A 99 7.12 -2.21 -2.07
C MET A 99 7.64 -1.35 -3.23
N VAL A 100 7.95 -0.07 -2.98
CA VAL A 100 8.51 0.83 -3.99
C VAL A 100 9.85 0.30 -4.53
N SER A 101 10.71 -0.24 -3.67
CA SER A 101 11.98 -0.84 -4.08
C SER A 101 11.77 -2.07 -4.98
N ILE A 102 10.86 -2.98 -4.62
CA ILE A 102 10.52 -4.16 -5.43
C ILE A 102 9.99 -3.71 -6.79
N ASN A 103 9.04 -2.78 -6.80
CA ASN A 103 8.42 -2.25 -8.02
C ASN A 103 9.44 -1.59 -8.95
N LYS A 104 10.33 -0.78 -8.40
CA LYS A 104 11.38 -0.13 -9.16
C LYS A 104 12.38 -1.14 -9.74
N LYS A 105 12.81 -2.12 -8.93
CA LYS A 105 13.89 -3.04 -9.29
C LYS A 105 13.45 -4.13 -10.27
N TYR A 106 12.26 -4.71 -10.06
CA TYR A 106 11.86 -5.94 -10.76
C TYR A 106 10.72 -5.72 -11.76
N PHE A 107 9.85 -4.77 -11.48
CA PHE A 107 8.65 -4.55 -12.29
C PHE A 107 8.78 -3.38 -13.26
N LYS A 108 9.83 -2.58 -13.12
CA LYS A 108 10.02 -1.34 -13.87
C LYS A 108 8.75 -0.47 -13.82
N ALA A 109 8.12 -0.41 -12.65
CA ALA A 109 6.85 0.27 -12.47
C ALA A 109 7.00 1.75 -12.86
N GLY A 110 6.15 2.21 -13.78
CA GLY A 110 6.24 3.54 -14.40
C GLY A 110 6.81 3.53 -15.82
N ASP A 111 7.44 2.43 -16.26
CA ASP A 111 7.84 2.24 -17.65
C ASP A 111 6.62 1.93 -18.53
N LYS A 112 6.70 2.36 -19.79
CA LYS A 112 5.79 1.93 -20.84
C LYS A 112 6.26 0.59 -21.42
N ASP A 113 5.33 -0.30 -21.72
CA ASP A 113 5.62 -1.51 -22.49
C ASP A 113 5.89 -1.21 -23.97
N SER A 114 6.14 -2.25 -24.77
CA SER A 114 6.39 -2.12 -26.21
C SER A 114 5.21 -1.53 -26.99
N LEU A 115 4.02 -1.46 -26.38
CA LEU A 115 2.81 -0.87 -26.95
C LEU A 115 2.57 0.56 -26.43
N GLY A 116 3.49 1.10 -25.62
CA GLY A 116 3.36 2.44 -25.05
C GLY A 116 2.43 2.52 -23.84
N MET A 117 1.93 1.38 -23.34
CA MET A 117 1.02 1.30 -22.20
C MET A 117 1.82 1.25 -20.89
N VAL A 118 1.34 1.89 -19.82
CA VAL A 118 2.00 1.80 -18.50
C VAL A 118 1.97 0.35 -18.05
N LYS A 119 3.12 -0.23 -17.73
CA LYS A 119 3.20 -1.60 -17.22
C LYS A 119 2.38 -1.74 -15.94
N LEU A 120 1.29 -2.52 -16.02
CA LEU A 120 0.36 -2.76 -14.91
C LEU A 120 0.85 -3.83 -13.91
N THR A 121 1.91 -4.56 -14.24
CA THR A 121 2.49 -5.55 -13.34
C THR A 121 3.30 -4.84 -12.25
N SER A 122 2.68 -4.58 -11.11
CA SER A 122 3.37 -4.07 -9.92
C SER A 122 2.82 -4.74 -8.66
N VAL A 123 3.66 -4.88 -7.64
CA VAL A 123 3.23 -5.33 -6.32
C VAL A 123 2.63 -4.15 -5.55
N ASN A 124 1.56 -4.39 -4.82
CA ASN A 124 1.00 -3.43 -3.87
C ASN A 124 0.76 -4.11 -2.51
N CYS A 125 0.25 -3.34 -1.54
CA CYS A 125 -0.03 -3.86 -0.21
C CYS A 125 -0.97 -5.08 -0.27
N ASN A 126 -2.00 -5.02 -1.13
CA ASN A 126 -2.98 -6.09 -1.28
C ASN A 126 -2.38 -7.38 -1.85
N THR A 127 -1.34 -7.31 -2.70
CA THR A 127 -0.67 -8.50 -3.26
C THR A 127 -0.29 -9.51 -2.19
N CYS A 128 0.17 -9.04 -1.02
CA CYS A 128 0.55 -9.91 0.09
C CYS A 128 -0.48 -9.93 1.21
N HIS A 129 -1.01 -8.76 1.60
CA HIS A 129 -1.92 -8.66 2.74
C HIS A 129 -3.31 -9.23 2.47
N ASN A 130 -3.82 -9.14 1.23
CA ASN A 130 -5.14 -9.67 0.85
C ASN A 130 -6.26 -9.30 1.86
N GLY A 131 -6.30 -8.04 2.30
CA GLY A 131 -7.27 -7.56 3.28
C GLY A 131 -7.00 -7.98 4.72
N LYS A 132 -5.76 -8.39 5.06
CA LYS A 132 -5.38 -8.79 6.42
C LYS A 132 -4.14 -8.05 6.89
N ALA A 133 -4.22 -7.41 8.06
CA ALA A 133 -3.13 -6.62 8.62
C ALA A 133 -1.89 -7.48 8.95
N LYS A 134 -2.10 -8.73 9.33
CA LYS A 134 -1.04 -9.72 9.59
C LYS A 134 -1.08 -10.80 8.53
N LEU A 135 0.08 -11.12 7.97
CA LEU A 135 0.23 -12.23 7.04
C LEU A 135 0.34 -13.52 7.85
N GLU A 136 -0.62 -14.41 7.68
CA GLU A 136 -0.53 -15.78 8.18
C GLU A 136 0.23 -16.61 7.14
N LEU A 137 1.47 -16.99 7.46
CA LEU A 137 2.26 -17.85 6.58
C LEU A 137 1.87 -19.31 6.82
N THR A 138 0.85 -19.78 6.09
CA THR A 138 0.55 -21.21 6.04
C THR A 138 1.51 -21.89 5.08
N ILE A 139 2.50 -22.61 5.61
CA ILE A 139 3.31 -23.52 4.81
C ILE A 139 2.44 -24.77 4.56
N PRO A 140 2.06 -25.09 3.31
CA PRO A 140 1.34 -26.32 3.03
C PRO A 140 2.16 -27.50 3.56
N LYS A 141 1.51 -28.47 4.22
CA LYS A 141 2.19 -29.73 4.56
C LYS A 141 2.75 -30.29 3.26
N ARG A 142 4.07 -30.46 3.16
CA ARG A 142 4.67 -31.19 2.05
C ARG A 142 3.97 -32.54 2.04
N GLN A 143 3.29 -32.87 0.94
CA GLN A 143 2.90 -34.25 0.73
C GLN A 143 4.22 -35.02 0.75
N GLY A 144 4.47 -35.77 1.82
CA GLY A 144 5.61 -36.65 1.86
C GLY A 144 5.54 -37.53 0.62
N PHE A 145 6.67 -37.73 -0.05
CA PHE A 145 6.76 -38.88 -0.94
C PHE A 145 6.34 -40.08 -0.09
N GLY A 146 5.21 -40.69 -0.44
CA GLY A 146 4.81 -41.95 0.18
C GLY A 146 5.98 -42.93 0.10
N PRO A 147 6.07 -43.90 1.03
CA PRO A 147 7.07 -44.94 0.89
C PRO A 147 7.02 -45.50 -0.54
N PRO A 148 8.18 -45.68 -1.21
CA PRO A 148 8.21 -46.19 -2.57
C PRO A 148 7.39 -47.49 -2.64
N PRO A 149 6.55 -47.68 -3.66
CA PRO A 149 5.80 -48.93 -3.80
C PRO A 149 6.81 -50.08 -3.89
N GLY A 150 6.79 -50.99 -2.93
CA GLY A 150 7.56 -52.24 -3.01
C GLY A 150 8.88 -52.30 -2.21
N GLY A 151 9.06 -51.53 -1.15
CA GLY A 151 10.15 -51.79 -0.20
C GLY A 151 9.83 -52.97 0.74
N ALA A 152 10.24 -54.18 0.38
CA ALA A 152 10.29 -55.28 1.35
C ALA A 152 11.17 -54.87 2.55
N PRO A 153 10.79 -55.20 3.80
CA PRO A 153 11.61 -54.88 4.96
C PRO A 153 12.89 -55.72 4.93
N GLY A 154 14.04 -55.11 4.63
CA GLY A 154 15.32 -55.81 4.85
C GLY A 154 16.54 -55.41 4.03
N ALA A 155 16.45 -54.56 3.00
CA ALA A 155 17.64 -54.22 2.23
C ALA A 155 18.34 -52.96 2.78
N ARG A 156 19.29 -53.13 3.70
CA ARG A 156 20.34 -52.12 3.91
C ARG A 156 21.18 -52.02 2.63
N PRO A 157 21.49 -50.81 2.12
CA PRO A 157 22.47 -50.67 1.05
C PRO A 157 23.82 -51.15 1.56
N GLN A 158 24.37 -52.20 0.95
CA GLN A 158 25.75 -52.62 1.19
C GLN A 158 26.66 -51.53 0.64
N GLY A 159 27.32 -50.78 1.53
CA GLY A 159 28.28 -49.74 1.14
C GLY A 159 28.39 -48.51 2.04
N ALA A 160 27.58 -48.38 3.09
CA ALA A 160 27.81 -47.32 4.08
C ALA A 160 29.01 -47.69 4.96
N PRO A 161 30.07 -46.86 5.05
CA PRO A 161 31.16 -47.10 5.99
C PRO A 161 30.64 -46.99 7.44
N PRO A 162 31.26 -47.69 8.41
CA PRO A 162 30.80 -47.67 9.79
C PRO A 162 30.91 -46.25 10.35
N ALA A 163 29.89 -45.84 11.11
CA ALA A 163 29.86 -44.56 11.81
C ALA A 163 31.05 -44.50 12.80
N GLY A 164 32.07 -43.72 12.42
CA GLY A 164 33.21 -43.39 13.27
C GLY A 164 32.78 -42.50 14.43
N GLY A 165 33.42 -42.70 15.58
CA GLY A 165 33.05 -42.17 16.89
C GLY A 165 32.95 -40.65 16.99
N ALA A 166 32.21 -40.22 18.00
CA ALA A 166 32.02 -38.82 18.35
C ALA A 166 33.37 -38.11 18.61
N PRO A 167 33.61 -36.91 18.06
CA PRO A 167 34.73 -36.10 18.49
C PRO A 167 34.40 -35.42 19.82
N ALA A 168 35.26 -35.67 20.81
CA ALA A 168 35.34 -34.93 22.06
C ALA A 168 35.88 -33.51 21.82
N GLY A 169 35.37 -32.54 22.57
CA GLY A 169 36.05 -31.26 22.81
C GLY A 169 35.42 -30.05 22.11
N ALA A 170 34.43 -29.44 22.76
CA ALA A 170 34.08 -28.04 22.51
C ALA A 170 35.04 -27.12 23.30
N PRO A 171 35.69 -26.12 22.69
CA PRO A 171 36.35 -25.05 23.45
C PRO A 171 35.31 -24.00 23.92
N PRO A 172 35.56 -23.29 25.04
CA PRO A 172 34.57 -22.43 25.67
C PRO A 172 34.34 -21.11 24.92
N ALA A 173 33.12 -20.58 25.10
CA ALA A 173 32.58 -19.38 24.49
C ALA A 173 33.41 -18.11 24.78
N GLY A 174 33.71 -17.35 23.72
CA GLY A 174 34.27 -16.00 23.79
C GLY A 174 33.18 -14.93 23.93
N ALA A 175 33.40 -13.99 24.85
CA ALA A 175 32.54 -12.88 25.25
C ALA A 175 32.24 -11.83 24.14
N PRO A 176 31.29 -10.89 24.34
CA PRO A 176 30.72 -10.08 23.26
C PRO A 176 31.62 -8.92 22.86
N ARG A 177 31.65 -8.59 21.56
CA ARG A 177 32.27 -7.36 21.05
C ARG A 177 31.27 -6.22 21.09
N GLN A 178 31.61 -5.19 21.86
CA GLN A 178 31.01 -3.86 21.79
C GLN A 178 31.51 -3.16 20.51
N GLY A 179 30.58 -2.48 19.84
CA GLY A 179 30.80 -1.62 18.67
C GLY A 179 29.50 -0.92 18.32
#